data_AF-A0A5B7TVE3-F1
#
_entry.id   AF-A0A5B7TVE3-F1
#
_cell.length_a   1.000
_cell.length_b   1.000
_cell.length_c   1.000
_cell.angle_alpha   90.00
_cell.angle_beta   90.00
_cell.angle_gamma   90.00
#
_symmetry.space_group_name_H-M   'P 1'
#
loop_
_entity.id
_entity.type
_entity.pdbx_description
1 polymer ?
#
loop_
_entity_poly.entity_id
_entity_poly.type
_entity_poly.pdbx_seq_one_letter_code
_entity_poly.pdbx_strand_id
1 'polypeptide(L)'
;MKNIKIHILMVLFSILIVACNYKENNTNRAQNEITEKSELPEKSSDINSPCELFTMDDVKSIFTVTDLPIEIKDVVYTYPTCIYKWEDGKVNWTKSIAGQEIKGNTPSEVLIVMIKKANEAMFKQSTSIYKQPQVISNLGSKAVWDSRISQLTFLSNTYMFHVHVKASNIDNENKEKAIKVSKLIIEKLRGF
;
A
#
# COMPACT_ATOMS: atom_id res chain seq x y z
N MET A 1 -56.86 16.86 -34.13
CA MET A 1 -57.88 17.29 -33.15
C MET A 1 -57.34 17.14 -31.74
N LYS A 2 -57.47 18.19 -30.93
CA LYS A 2 -57.27 18.32 -29.45
C LYS A 2 -55.79 18.30 -28.97
N ASN A 3 -55.14 19.45 -28.78
CA ASN A 3 -55.27 20.51 -27.74
C ASN A 3 -54.64 20.16 -26.37
N ILE A 4 -53.48 20.77 -26.12
CA ILE A 4 -53.12 21.67 -25.00
C ILE A 4 -53.62 21.27 -23.59
N LYS A 5 -52.68 21.18 -22.63
CA LYS A 5 -52.74 21.91 -21.35
C LYS A 5 -51.39 21.97 -20.62
N ILE A 6 -50.85 23.18 -20.61
CA ILE A 6 -49.92 23.77 -19.63
C ILE A 6 -50.56 23.67 -18.24
N HIS A 7 -49.76 23.43 -17.18
CA HIS A 7 -49.97 24.04 -15.85
C HIS A 7 -48.79 23.81 -14.87
N ILE A 8 -48.29 24.94 -14.34
CA ILE A 8 -47.83 25.17 -12.94
C ILE A 8 -46.44 24.58 -12.62
N LEU A 9 -45.31 25.30 -12.52
CA LEU A 9 -44.96 26.57 -11.84
C LEU A 9 -45.42 26.66 -10.38
N MET A 10 -44.56 26.29 -9.42
CA MET A 10 -44.39 27.00 -8.14
C MET A 10 -43.06 26.53 -7.50
N VAL A 11 -42.06 27.43 -7.39
CA VAL A 11 -41.72 28.22 -6.19
C VAL A 11 -40.85 27.38 -5.23
N LEU A 12 -39.77 27.81 -4.59
CA LEU A 12 -38.90 28.99 -4.53
C LEU A 12 -38.18 28.77 -3.17
N PHE A 13 -36.90 29.17 -3.03
CA PHE A 13 -36.30 29.61 -1.75
C PHE A 13 -36.14 28.54 -0.63
N SER A 14 -35.12 28.50 0.21
CA SER A 14 -34.06 29.43 0.58
C SER A 14 -32.85 28.69 1.11
N ILE A 15 -31.71 29.29 0.79
CA ILE A 15 -30.46 29.40 1.53
C ILE A 15 -30.67 29.32 3.06
N LEU A 16 -29.91 28.46 3.75
CA LEU A 16 -29.50 28.69 5.14
C LEU A 16 -28.00 28.38 5.28
N ILE A 17 -27.25 29.47 5.26
CA ILE A 17 -25.87 29.58 5.72
C ILE A 17 -25.91 29.44 7.24
N VAL A 18 -25.20 28.46 7.81
CA VAL A 18 -24.86 28.49 9.24
C VAL A 18 -23.37 28.80 9.34
N ALA A 19 -23.07 30.09 9.41
CA ALA A 19 -21.83 30.61 9.94
C ALA A 19 -22.03 30.75 11.46
N CYS A 20 -21.37 29.92 12.26
CA CYS A 20 -21.14 30.21 13.67
C CYS A 20 -19.72 30.70 13.84
N ASN A 21 -19.59 32.03 13.83
CA ASN A 21 -18.43 32.76 14.30
C ASN A 21 -18.74 33.14 15.75
N TYR A 22 -18.45 32.26 16.71
CA TYR A 22 -18.56 32.59 18.13
C TYR A 22 -17.19 33.06 18.62
N LYS A 23 -17.08 34.38 18.84
CA LYS A 23 -15.94 35.04 19.44
C LYS A 23 -16.46 35.71 20.71
N GLU A 24 -16.17 35.12 21.86
CA GLU A 24 -16.30 35.80 23.15
C GLU A 24 -15.06 35.52 24.00
N ASN A 25 -14.37 36.60 24.35
CA ASN A 25 -13.20 36.67 25.22
C ASN A 25 -13.67 36.70 26.67
N ASN A 26 -12.99 35.96 27.56
CA ASN A 26 -12.62 36.47 28.88
C ASN A 26 -11.49 35.65 29.53
N THR A 27 -10.29 36.25 29.49
CA THR A 27 -9.45 36.60 30.65
C THR A 27 -8.95 35.50 31.62
N ASN A 28 -7.66 35.17 31.46
CA ASN A 28 -6.59 34.93 32.45
C ASN A 28 -6.90 34.20 33.78
N ARG A 29 -6.16 33.11 34.07
CA ARG A 29 -5.02 33.13 35.01
C ARG A 29 -4.33 31.76 35.19
N ALA A 30 -2.98 31.83 35.13
CA ALA A 30 -1.94 30.98 35.74
C ALA A 30 -1.68 29.54 35.23
N GLN A 31 -0.60 29.45 34.44
CA GLN A 31 0.59 28.59 34.64
C GLN A 31 0.41 27.31 35.46
N ASN A 32 0.62 26.18 34.78
CA ASN A 32 1.65 25.23 35.19
C ASN A 32 2.26 24.57 33.95
N GLU A 33 3.57 24.81 33.80
CA GLU A 33 4.47 24.08 32.92
C GLU A 33 4.47 22.59 33.31
N ILE A 34 4.16 21.70 32.37
CA ILE A 34 4.85 20.41 32.27
C ILE A 34 5.06 20.13 30.78
N THR A 35 6.28 20.46 30.36
CA THR A 35 7.08 19.76 29.35
C THR A 35 6.38 19.44 28.04
N GLU A 36 6.55 20.36 27.08
CA GLU A 36 6.66 20.06 25.67
C GLU A 36 7.50 18.78 25.48
N LYS A 37 6.82 17.66 25.24
CA LYS A 37 7.44 16.58 24.49
C LYS A 37 7.55 17.12 23.08
N SER A 38 8.73 17.67 22.80
CA SER A 38 9.24 17.94 21.46
C SER A 38 8.89 16.75 20.56
N GLU A 39 7.74 16.84 19.89
CA GLU A 39 7.56 16.21 18.60
C GLU A 39 8.51 16.99 17.70
N LEU A 40 9.73 16.46 17.59
CA LEU A 40 10.59 16.74 16.46
C LEU A 40 9.69 16.75 15.23
N PRO A 41 9.63 17.86 14.46
CA PRO A 41 9.00 17.80 13.16
C PRO A 41 9.81 16.79 12.38
N GLU A 42 9.28 15.56 12.27
CA GLU A 42 9.80 14.49 11.46
C GLU A 42 9.87 15.11 10.07
N LYS A 43 11.08 15.52 9.68
CA LYS A 43 11.34 16.20 8.42
C LYS A 43 11.28 15.11 7.36
N SER A 44 10.08 14.60 7.12
CA SER A 44 9.85 13.54 6.15
C SER A 44 10.27 14.10 4.81
N SER A 45 11.41 13.66 4.29
CA SER A 45 11.58 13.68 2.85
C SER A 45 10.40 12.92 2.27
N ASP A 46 9.58 13.61 1.50
CA ASP A 46 8.31 13.09 1.05
C ASP A 46 8.58 12.04 -0.04
N ILE A 47 8.69 10.77 0.36
CA ILE A 47 8.96 9.65 -0.56
C ILE A 47 7.77 9.52 -1.49
N ASN A 48 7.98 9.59 -2.81
CA ASN A 48 6.86 9.64 -3.77
C ASN A 48 6.59 8.30 -4.42
N SER A 49 7.60 7.45 -4.55
CA SER A 49 7.48 6.11 -5.09
C SER A 49 8.16 5.03 -4.23
N PRO A 50 7.59 3.81 -4.15
CA PRO A 50 8.30 2.67 -3.59
C PRO A 50 9.59 2.30 -4.36
N CYS A 51 9.77 2.75 -5.62
CA CYS A 51 11.03 2.55 -6.36
C CYS A 51 12.21 3.33 -5.77
N GLU A 52 11.95 4.38 -4.97
CA GLU A 52 12.99 5.11 -4.23
C GLU A 52 13.52 4.29 -3.03
N LEU A 53 12.68 3.40 -2.50
CA LEU A 53 12.99 2.55 -1.35
C LEU A 53 13.53 1.17 -1.76
N PHE A 54 13.20 0.69 -2.94
CA PHE A 54 13.65 -0.61 -3.42
C PHE A 54 14.23 -0.41 -4.81
N THR A 55 15.51 -0.68 -5.03
CA THR A 55 16.19 -0.42 -6.29
C THR A 55 16.37 -1.70 -7.09
N MET A 56 16.82 -1.56 -8.34
CA MET A 56 17.22 -2.71 -9.16
C MET A 56 18.33 -3.54 -8.48
N ASP A 57 19.29 -2.88 -7.82
CA ASP A 57 20.39 -3.57 -7.15
C ASP A 57 19.89 -4.37 -5.95
N ASP A 58 18.87 -3.88 -5.25
CA ASP A 58 18.22 -4.62 -4.17
C ASP A 58 17.50 -5.87 -4.72
N VAL A 59 16.86 -5.78 -5.89
CA VAL A 59 16.28 -6.95 -6.56
C VAL A 59 17.35 -7.98 -6.88
N LYS A 60 18.42 -7.56 -7.55
CA LYS A 60 19.53 -8.46 -7.92
C LYS A 60 20.13 -9.14 -6.68
N SER A 61 20.29 -8.40 -5.59
CA SER A 61 20.83 -8.91 -4.33
C SER A 61 19.87 -9.90 -3.64
N ILE A 62 18.62 -9.50 -3.37
CA ILE A 62 17.66 -10.32 -2.61
C ILE A 62 17.23 -11.56 -3.39
N PHE A 63 17.09 -11.45 -4.70
CA PHE A 63 16.58 -12.51 -5.57
C PHE A 63 17.68 -13.28 -6.31
N THR A 64 18.94 -12.88 -6.12
CA THR A 64 20.12 -13.50 -6.76
C THR A 64 19.96 -13.57 -8.28
N VAL A 65 19.54 -12.45 -8.87
CA VAL A 65 19.31 -12.32 -10.31
C VAL A 65 20.61 -11.84 -10.94
N THR A 66 21.32 -12.75 -11.61
CA THR A 66 22.54 -12.47 -12.37
C THR A 66 22.22 -12.43 -13.86
N ASP A 67 22.64 -11.37 -14.55
CA ASP A 67 22.66 -11.26 -16.02
C ASP A 67 21.31 -11.38 -16.76
N LEU A 68 20.19 -11.32 -16.04
CA LEU A 68 18.85 -11.24 -16.64
C LEU A 68 18.39 -9.78 -16.73
N PRO A 69 17.77 -9.37 -17.85
CA PRO A 69 17.12 -8.07 -17.92
C PRO A 69 15.94 -8.04 -16.94
N ILE A 70 15.88 -6.97 -16.13
CA ILE A 70 14.78 -6.71 -15.21
C ILE A 70 13.97 -5.56 -15.78
N GLU A 71 12.70 -5.81 -16.07
CA GLU A 71 11.75 -4.75 -16.39
C GLU A 71 11.35 -4.04 -15.10
N ILE A 72 11.43 -2.71 -15.08
CA ILE A 72 11.02 -1.86 -13.96
C ILE A 72 9.92 -0.93 -14.42
N LYS A 73 8.81 -0.89 -13.68
CA LYS A 73 7.72 0.05 -13.90
C LYS A 73 7.45 0.81 -12.61
N ASP A 74 7.67 2.12 -12.65
CA ASP A 74 7.24 3.07 -11.63
C ASP A 74 5.95 3.74 -12.09
N VAL A 75 4.84 3.35 -11.49
CA VAL A 75 3.51 3.75 -11.96
C VAL A 75 2.62 4.13 -10.79
N VAL A 76 1.70 5.06 -11.04
CA VAL A 76 0.63 5.39 -10.08
C VAL A 76 -0.67 4.83 -10.65
N TYR A 77 -1.15 3.74 -10.05
CA TYR A 77 -2.52 3.26 -10.29
C TYR A 77 -3.46 4.02 -9.35
N THR A 78 -4.08 3.33 -8.39
CA THR A 78 -4.72 3.98 -7.24
C THR A 78 -3.69 4.54 -6.26
N TYR A 79 -2.55 3.87 -6.14
CA TYR A 79 -1.44 4.22 -5.25
C TYR A 79 -0.11 4.07 -5.99
N PRO A 80 0.95 4.80 -5.57
CA PRO A 80 2.30 4.59 -6.07
C PRO A 80 2.71 3.12 -5.99
N THR A 81 3.13 2.57 -7.12
CA THR A 81 3.40 1.16 -7.30
C THR A 81 4.69 0.98 -8.09
N CYS A 82 5.60 0.16 -7.55
CA CYS A 82 6.81 -0.24 -8.25
C CYS A 82 6.73 -1.72 -8.59
N ILE A 83 7.01 -2.07 -9.84
CA ILE A 83 6.93 -3.45 -10.35
C ILE A 83 8.27 -3.83 -10.96
N TYR A 84 8.78 -4.99 -10.56
CA TYR A 84 9.98 -5.62 -11.11
C TYR A 84 9.59 -6.97 -11.68
N LYS A 85 9.99 -7.24 -12.93
CA LYS A 85 9.76 -8.53 -13.58
C LYS A 85 11.01 -9.01 -14.29
N TRP A 86 11.29 -10.30 -14.22
CA TRP A 86 12.38 -10.92 -14.96
C TRP A 86 12.04 -12.36 -15.33
N GLU A 87 12.60 -12.80 -16.46
CA GLU A 87 12.33 -14.13 -17.02
C GLU A 87 13.40 -15.12 -16.57
N ASP A 88 13.08 -15.96 -15.59
CA ASP A 88 13.98 -17.01 -15.09
C ASP A 88 13.37 -18.42 -15.11
N GLY A 89 12.12 -18.55 -15.57
CA GLY A 89 11.42 -19.84 -15.66
C GLY A 89 11.15 -20.53 -14.32
N LYS A 90 11.27 -19.84 -13.19
CA LYS A 90 11.09 -20.45 -11.85
C LYS A 90 9.64 -20.49 -11.39
N VAL A 91 8.77 -19.66 -11.98
CA VAL A 91 7.34 -19.63 -11.68
C VAL A 91 6.59 -20.37 -12.78
N ASN A 92 6.00 -21.51 -12.40
CA ASN A 92 5.32 -22.41 -13.32
C ASN A 92 3.88 -22.58 -12.88
N TRP A 93 2.98 -22.73 -13.83
CA TRP A 93 1.58 -23.00 -13.57
C TRP A 93 1.10 -24.19 -14.41
N THR A 94 0.10 -24.87 -13.89
CA THR A 94 -0.64 -25.90 -14.60
C THR A 94 -2.12 -25.58 -14.45
N LYS A 95 -2.85 -25.55 -15.56
CA LYS A 95 -4.30 -25.33 -15.58
C LYS A 95 -4.96 -26.41 -16.43
N SER A 96 -6.10 -26.91 -15.97
CA SER A 96 -6.94 -27.81 -16.77
C SER A 96 -7.94 -26.98 -17.56
N ILE A 97 -7.92 -27.10 -18.89
CA ILE A 97 -8.88 -26.48 -19.80
C ILE A 97 -9.47 -27.59 -20.67
N ALA A 98 -10.80 -27.75 -20.64
CA ALA A 98 -11.49 -28.80 -21.40
C ALA A 98 -10.90 -30.22 -21.19
N GLY A 99 -10.45 -30.53 -19.97
CA GLY A 99 -9.85 -31.82 -19.63
C GLY A 99 -8.39 -32.00 -20.07
N GLN A 100 -7.78 -31.00 -20.72
CA GLN A 100 -6.36 -31.00 -21.07
C GLN A 100 -5.55 -30.19 -20.06
N GLU A 101 -4.42 -30.73 -19.62
CA GLU A 101 -3.45 -29.98 -18.80
C GLU A 101 -2.59 -29.09 -19.68
N ILE A 102 -2.69 -27.78 -19.47
CA ILE A 102 -1.82 -26.78 -20.08
C ILE A 102 -0.82 -26.35 -19.01
N LYS A 103 0.46 -26.39 -19.38
CA LYS A 103 1.57 -25.92 -18.54
C LYS A 103 2.15 -24.66 -19.16
N GLY A 104 2.57 -23.75 -18.30
CA GLY A 104 3.27 -22.55 -18.73
C GLY A 104 4.15 -22.02 -17.61
N ASN A 105 4.95 -21.03 -17.97
CA ASN A 105 5.70 -20.21 -17.04
C ASN A 105 5.13 -18.78 -17.02
N THR A 106 5.50 -18.05 -15.99
CA THR A 106 5.32 -16.59 -15.92
C THR A 106 6.63 -15.98 -15.45
N PRO A 107 6.88 -14.69 -15.74
CA PRO A 107 8.00 -13.99 -15.15
C PRO A 107 7.96 -14.10 -13.62
N SER A 108 9.13 -14.15 -13.02
CA SER A 108 9.27 -13.87 -11.60
C SER A 108 9.01 -12.39 -11.37
N GLU A 109 8.30 -12.04 -10.28
CA GLU A 109 7.90 -10.66 -10.03
C GLU A 109 7.94 -10.24 -8.56
N VAL A 110 8.20 -8.94 -8.38
CA VAL A 110 8.01 -8.21 -7.13
C VAL A 110 7.17 -6.98 -7.44
N LEU A 111 6.09 -6.78 -6.70
CA LEU A 111 5.24 -5.61 -6.81
C LEU A 111 5.09 -4.99 -5.43
N ILE A 112 5.39 -3.70 -5.33
CA ILE A 112 5.33 -2.94 -4.09
C ILE A 112 4.34 -1.80 -4.28
N VAL A 113 3.26 -1.80 -3.51
CA VAL A 113 2.31 -0.68 -3.43
C VAL A 113 2.58 0.09 -2.15
N MET A 114 2.64 1.42 -2.24
CA MET A 114 2.84 2.31 -1.10
C MET A 114 1.60 3.17 -0.85
N ILE A 115 1.08 3.14 0.38
CA ILE A 115 -0.05 3.96 0.82
C ILE A 115 0.45 4.92 1.90
N LYS A 116 0.36 6.22 1.62
CA LYS A 116 0.68 7.31 2.57
C LYS A 116 -0.48 7.55 3.54
N LYS A 117 -0.16 8.14 4.70
CA LYS A 117 -1.12 8.48 5.77
C LYS A 117 -2.01 7.29 6.19
N ALA A 118 -1.46 6.09 6.10
CA ALA A 118 -2.13 4.87 6.49
C ALA A 118 -2.21 4.77 8.02
N ASN A 119 -3.27 4.13 8.50
CA ASN A 119 -3.50 3.88 9.91
C ASN A 119 -3.98 2.44 10.12
N GLU A 120 -4.20 2.07 11.38
CA GLU A 120 -4.63 0.72 11.74
C GLU A 120 -5.99 0.32 11.11
N ALA A 121 -6.94 1.25 10.99
CA ALA A 121 -8.24 0.96 10.39
C ALA A 121 -8.10 0.61 8.89
N MET A 122 -7.28 1.37 8.16
CA MET A 122 -6.95 1.09 6.76
C MET A 122 -6.23 -0.25 6.61
N PHE A 123 -5.31 -0.59 7.53
CA PHE A 123 -4.65 -1.89 7.55
C PHE A 123 -5.63 -3.05 7.75
N LYS A 124 -6.54 -2.94 8.72
CA LYS A 124 -7.57 -3.96 8.96
C LYS A 124 -8.49 -4.12 7.74
N GLN A 125 -8.87 -3.02 7.12
CA GLN A 125 -9.70 -3.04 5.92
C GLN A 125 -8.97 -3.70 4.76
N SER A 126 -7.72 -3.32 4.48
CA SER A 126 -6.95 -3.85 3.35
C SER A 126 -6.64 -5.34 3.48
N THR A 127 -6.44 -5.82 4.71
CA THR A 127 -6.16 -7.23 5.00
C THR A 127 -7.41 -8.08 5.25
N SER A 128 -8.61 -7.48 5.26
CA SER A 128 -9.88 -8.21 5.51
C SER A 128 -10.20 -9.28 4.47
N ILE A 129 -9.66 -9.17 3.26
CA ILE A 129 -9.84 -10.14 2.18
C ILE A 129 -8.95 -11.38 2.33
N TYR A 130 -7.96 -11.34 3.23
CA TYR A 130 -7.03 -12.44 3.45
C TYR A 130 -7.76 -13.61 4.09
N LYS A 131 -7.58 -14.80 3.53
CA LYS A 131 -8.27 -16.01 3.99
C LYS A 131 -7.40 -16.85 4.90
N GLN A 132 -6.08 -16.72 4.78
CA GLN A 132 -5.12 -17.45 5.60
C GLN A 132 -4.03 -16.48 6.10
N PRO A 133 -4.40 -15.43 6.85
CA PRO A 133 -3.44 -14.44 7.32
C PRO A 133 -2.47 -15.08 8.31
N GLN A 134 -1.17 -14.95 8.03
CA GLN A 134 -0.09 -15.31 8.95
C GLN A 134 0.54 -14.03 9.48
N VAL A 135 0.43 -13.79 10.78
CA VAL A 135 1.06 -12.63 11.42
C VAL A 135 2.57 -12.77 11.36
N ILE A 136 3.25 -11.69 10.96
CA ILE A 136 4.72 -11.60 10.96
C ILE A 136 5.15 -10.72 12.13
N SER A 137 5.76 -11.32 13.14
CA SER A 137 6.29 -10.60 14.29
C SER A 137 7.49 -9.73 13.90
N ASN A 138 7.72 -8.64 14.63
CA ASN A 138 8.89 -7.76 14.50
C ASN A 138 9.05 -7.12 13.10
N LEU A 139 7.94 -6.85 12.40
CA LEU A 139 7.94 -6.14 11.12
C LEU A 139 6.89 -5.02 11.16
N GLY A 140 7.38 -3.77 11.26
CA GLY A 140 6.51 -2.61 11.44
C GLY A 140 5.70 -2.68 12.75
N SER A 141 4.62 -1.91 12.81
CA SER A 141 3.65 -2.00 13.91
C SER A 141 2.69 -3.18 13.74
N LYS A 142 2.39 -3.55 12.50
CA LYS A 142 1.59 -4.73 12.13
C LYS A 142 2.08 -5.29 10.81
N ALA A 143 2.09 -6.61 10.68
CA ALA A 143 2.37 -7.26 9.41
C ALA A 143 1.65 -8.61 9.28
N VAL A 144 1.13 -8.88 8.08
CA VAL A 144 0.40 -10.11 7.75
C VAL A 144 0.76 -10.58 6.34
N TRP A 145 1.05 -11.87 6.21
CA TRP A 145 1.24 -12.59 4.95
C TRP A 145 -0.02 -13.40 4.59
N ASP A 146 -0.41 -13.41 3.31
CA ASP A 146 -1.37 -14.40 2.78
C ASP A 146 -0.76 -15.13 1.58
N SER A 147 -0.55 -16.43 1.76
CA SER A 147 0.10 -17.32 0.78
C SER A 147 -0.64 -17.42 -0.55
N ARG A 148 -1.98 -17.26 -0.55
CA ARG A 148 -2.78 -17.49 -1.77
C ARG A 148 -2.56 -16.41 -2.81
N ILE A 149 -2.33 -15.18 -2.35
CA ILE A 149 -2.04 -14.03 -3.20
C ILE A 149 -0.56 -13.64 -3.15
N SER A 150 0.27 -14.42 -2.46
CA SER A 150 1.71 -14.23 -2.33
C SER A 150 2.07 -12.80 -1.90
N GLN A 151 1.34 -12.26 -0.92
CA GLN A 151 1.43 -10.85 -0.52
C GLN A 151 1.64 -10.68 0.98
N LEU A 152 2.64 -9.87 1.33
CA LEU A 152 2.90 -9.35 2.67
C LEU A 152 2.33 -7.94 2.75
N THR A 153 1.62 -7.62 3.82
CA THR A 153 1.18 -6.25 4.10
C THR A 153 1.66 -5.85 5.46
N PHE A 154 2.28 -4.68 5.54
CA PHE A 154 2.76 -4.14 6.81
C PHE A 154 2.46 -2.65 6.95
N LEU A 155 2.29 -2.22 8.20
CA LEU A 155 2.14 -0.82 8.59
C LEU A 155 3.43 -0.39 9.31
N SER A 156 4.02 0.73 8.88
CA SER A 156 5.21 1.34 9.48
C SER A 156 5.06 2.85 9.48
N ASN A 157 5.05 3.47 10.67
CA ASN A 157 4.69 4.88 10.86
C ASN A 157 3.34 5.20 10.18
N THR A 158 3.32 6.22 9.31
CA THR A 158 2.15 6.62 8.53
C THR A 158 2.09 5.97 7.15
N TYR A 159 2.88 4.92 6.89
CA TYR A 159 2.91 4.21 5.62
C TYR A 159 2.40 2.78 5.78
N MET A 160 1.60 2.33 4.80
CA MET A 160 1.26 0.93 4.63
C MET A 160 1.80 0.47 3.28
N PHE A 161 2.40 -0.72 3.26
CA PHE A 161 2.91 -1.32 2.05
C PHE A 161 2.25 -2.66 1.79
N HIS A 162 1.94 -2.91 0.52
CA HIS A 162 1.65 -4.25 0.01
C HIS A 162 2.85 -4.72 -0.80
N VAL A 163 3.51 -5.78 -0.35
CA VAL A 163 4.68 -6.38 -0.99
C VAL A 163 4.26 -7.74 -1.53
N HIS A 164 3.93 -7.79 -2.80
CA HIS A 164 3.68 -9.02 -3.53
C HIS A 164 5.01 -9.58 -4.05
N VAL A 165 5.24 -10.87 -3.84
CA VAL A 165 6.43 -11.57 -4.34
C VAL A 165 6.00 -12.90 -4.92
N LYS A 166 6.31 -13.13 -6.20
CA LYS A 166 6.16 -14.43 -6.86
C LYS A 166 7.42 -14.70 -7.67
N ALA A 167 8.43 -15.29 -7.02
CA ALA A 167 9.72 -15.61 -7.62
C ALA A 167 10.05 -17.11 -7.62
N SER A 168 9.16 -17.93 -7.06
CA SER A 168 9.17 -19.39 -7.19
C SER A 168 7.77 -19.97 -6.95
N ASN A 169 7.62 -21.28 -7.14
CA ASN A 169 6.39 -21.99 -6.80
C ASN A 169 6.29 -22.36 -5.30
N ILE A 170 7.31 -22.05 -4.50
CA ILE A 170 7.38 -22.43 -3.09
C ILE A 170 6.95 -21.23 -2.24
N ASP A 171 5.83 -21.36 -1.53
CA ASP A 171 5.25 -20.27 -0.73
C ASP A 171 6.22 -19.71 0.31
N ASN A 172 6.90 -20.58 1.06
CA ASN A 172 7.80 -20.14 2.12
C ASN A 172 8.98 -19.31 1.57
N GLU A 173 9.51 -19.64 0.40
CA GLU A 173 10.57 -18.86 -0.24
C GLU A 173 10.07 -17.46 -0.63
N ASN A 174 8.86 -17.37 -1.20
CA ASN A 174 8.26 -16.08 -1.55
C ASN A 174 7.99 -15.24 -0.31
N LYS A 175 7.47 -15.85 0.76
CA LYS A 175 7.24 -15.22 2.06
C LYS A 175 8.54 -14.66 2.65
N GLU A 176 9.61 -15.47 2.70
CA GLU A 176 10.91 -15.03 3.22
C GLU A 176 11.49 -13.87 2.42
N LYS A 177 11.39 -13.91 1.09
CA LYS A 177 11.80 -12.81 0.22
C LYS A 177 10.95 -11.55 0.46
N ALA A 178 9.63 -11.67 0.61
CA ALA A 178 8.76 -10.56 0.94
C ALA A 178 9.13 -9.92 2.29
N ILE A 179 9.48 -10.73 3.29
CA ILE A 179 9.98 -10.25 4.60
C ILE A 179 11.31 -9.49 4.43
N LYS A 180 12.26 -10.01 3.63
CA LYS A 180 13.54 -9.34 3.36
C LYS A 180 13.32 -7.97 2.69
N VAL A 181 12.50 -7.92 1.64
CA VAL A 181 12.12 -6.67 0.97
C VAL A 181 11.49 -5.69 1.96
N SER A 182 10.54 -6.15 2.77
CA SER A 182 9.85 -5.29 3.74
C SER A 182 10.78 -4.74 4.83
N LYS A 183 11.74 -5.54 5.31
CA LYS A 183 12.76 -5.08 6.27
C LYS A 183 13.63 -3.98 5.67
N LEU A 184 14.07 -4.15 4.42
CA LEU A 184 14.87 -3.15 3.72
C LEU A 184 14.10 -1.84 3.51
N ILE A 185 12.81 -1.92 3.16
CA ILE A 185 11.94 -0.74 3.04
C ILE A 185 11.87 0.00 4.38
N ILE A 186 11.63 -0.72 5.49
CA ILE A 186 11.56 -0.12 6.83
C ILE A 186 12.90 0.52 7.23
N GLU A 187 14.02 -0.13 6.91
CA GLU A 187 15.35 0.41 7.17
C GLU A 187 15.56 1.74 6.43
N LYS A 188 15.28 1.77 5.13
CA LYS A 188 15.43 2.98 4.31
C LYS A 188 14.48 4.09 4.72
N LEU A 189 13.25 3.76 5.13
CA LEU A 189 12.30 4.72 5.68
C LEU A 189 12.81 5.45 6.93
N ARG A 190 13.69 4.83 7.73
CA ARG A 190 14.30 5.47 8.90
C ARG A 190 15.47 6.39 8.54
N GLY A 191 16.04 6.22 7.36
CA GLY A 191 17.11 7.09 6.84
C GLY A 191 16.60 8.36 6.18
N PHE A 192 15.28 8.51 6.07
CA PHE A 192 14.54 9.63 5.50
C PHE A 192 13.83 10.43 6.60
#